data_AF-A0A412H6P5-F1
#
_entry.id   AF-A0A412H6P5-F1
#
_cell.length_a   1.000
_cell.length_b   1.000
_cell.length_c   1.000
_cell.angle_alpha   90.00
_cell.angle_beta   90.00
_cell.angle_gamma   90.00
#
_symmetry.space_group_name_H-M   'P 1'
#
loop_
_entity.id
_entity.type
_entity.pdbx_description
1 polymer ?
#
loop_
_entity_poly.entity_id
_entity_poly.type
_entity_poly.pdbx_seq_one_letter_code
_entity_poly.pdbx_strand_id
1 'polypeptide(L)'
;MIQKTVITKSEREPQNVSGTYSLVLNNEGKVELTLVQSHFETLTKENVLVVTEYNENSITWQGKSNGTSYIMTKVTKAEMDNIKTPEQQLIEKMFAQGWGSGVIRSASDGNFAAYYYVTKDDHTVHFLSYANKTVVRENIVATVTEEGVLTFQKPITVSGSSLSAIKVKEDGVELVGLTAESKLVGNVSYGKDKTSLYKMVDWIKLPGGGQPQFKNARCILSANLEAEYNRVPAFDFPIFEWNGDWTSIVIYADNYYFMLYQGGNMTPIEGTDIIRFNKDAGLAPGYGSDINKVKSDYPNIYGFLFDEDHIIVRSNETPEAGLYVFSISSDSFVYWPQPVFQ
;
A
#
# COMPACT_ATOMS: atom_id res chain seq x y z
N MET A 1 -8.93 -15.31 44.93
CA MET A 1 -7.93 -14.68 44.05
C MET A 1 -8.66 -14.26 42.78
N ILE A 2 -8.66 -12.98 42.41
CA ILE A 2 -9.29 -12.53 41.16
C ILE A 2 -8.21 -12.55 40.08
N GLN A 3 -8.37 -13.40 39.07
CA GLN A 3 -7.53 -13.39 37.88
C GLN A 3 -8.20 -12.53 36.80
N LYS A 4 -7.38 -11.74 36.12
CA LYS A 4 -7.81 -10.95 34.97
C LYS A 4 -6.84 -11.17 33.81
N THR A 5 -7.38 -11.16 32.60
CA THR A 5 -6.57 -11.17 31.38
C THR A 5 -5.92 -9.81 31.18
N VAL A 6 -4.65 -9.79 30.81
CA VAL A 6 -3.93 -8.58 30.40
C VAL A 6 -3.30 -8.82 29.04
N ILE A 7 -3.31 -7.80 28.19
CA ILE A 7 -2.56 -7.77 26.94
C ILE A 7 -1.31 -6.94 27.20
N THR A 8 -0.14 -7.54 27.04
CA THR A 8 1.15 -6.85 27.12
C THR A 8 1.75 -6.68 25.73
N LYS A 9 2.44 -5.56 25.52
CA LYS A 9 3.25 -5.25 24.33
C LYS A 9 4.57 -4.65 24.80
N SER A 10 5.67 -4.99 24.14
CA SER A 10 7.02 -4.57 24.52
C SER A 10 7.76 -3.96 23.35
N GLU A 11 8.58 -2.94 23.56
CA GLU A 11 9.50 -2.44 22.52
C GLU A 11 10.54 -3.48 22.09
N ARG A 12 10.88 -4.42 22.99
CA ARG A 12 11.83 -5.51 22.71
C ARG A 12 11.20 -6.67 21.96
N GLU A 13 9.91 -6.90 22.18
CA GLU A 13 9.11 -7.92 21.50
C GLU A 13 7.72 -7.33 21.19
N PRO A 14 7.51 -6.66 20.05
CA PRO A 14 6.33 -5.84 19.81
C PRO A 14 5.06 -6.61 19.41
N GLN A 15 4.86 -7.81 19.93
CA GLN A 15 3.66 -8.60 19.73
C GLN A 15 2.66 -8.40 20.87
N ASN A 16 1.37 -8.65 20.64
CA ASN A 16 0.40 -8.70 21.73
C ASN A 16 0.46 -10.07 22.39
N VAL A 17 0.76 -10.13 23.68
CA VAL A 17 0.70 -11.37 24.46
C VAL A 17 -0.43 -11.30 25.48
N SER A 18 -1.32 -12.29 25.41
CA SER A 18 -2.39 -12.47 26.40
C SER A 18 -1.86 -13.29 27.56
N GLY A 19 -1.71 -12.66 28.71
CA GLY A 19 -1.32 -13.30 29.96
C GLY A 19 -2.41 -13.18 31.01
N THR A 20 -2.11 -13.73 32.19
CA THR A 20 -2.95 -13.53 33.38
C THR A 20 -2.18 -12.72 34.42
N TYR A 21 -2.89 -11.82 35.09
CA TYR A 21 -2.37 -11.20 36.30
C TYR A 21 -3.21 -11.53 37.52
N SER A 22 -2.54 -11.58 38.67
CA SER A 22 -3.17 -11.65 39.97
C SER A 22 -2.42 -10.79 40.98
N LEU A 23 -3.16 -10.29 41.96
CA LEU A 23 -2.62 -9.52 43.08
C LEU A 23 -2.93 -10.25 44.38
N VAL A 24 -1.92 -10.46 45.21
CA VAL A 24 -2.06 -11.06 46.54
C VAL A 24 -1.28 -10.25 47.58
N LEU A 25 -1.73 -10.28 48.83
CA LEU A 25 -0.94 -9.78 49.95
C LEU A 25 -0.06 -10.92 50.46
N ASN A 26 1.25 -10.70 50.59
CA ASN A 26 2.14 -11.70 51.14
C ASN A 26 2.19 -11.67 52.67
N ASN A 27 2.94 -12.60 53.26
CA ASN A 27 3.06 -12.75 54.71
C ASN A 27 3.74 -11.54 55.40
N GLU A 28 4.42 -10.67 54.64
CA GLU A 28 5.02 -9.43 55.14
C GLU A 28 4.08 -8.22 55.00
N GLY A 29 2.85 -8.43 54.52
CA GLY A 29 1.88 -7.35 54.27
C GLY A 29 2.19 -6.54 53.01
N LYS A 30 3.06 -7.01 52.11
CA LYS A 30 3.35 -6.37 50.83
C LYS A 30 2.49 -6.96 49.71
N VAL A 31 2.18 -6.14 48.71
CA VAL A 31 1.45 -6.59 47.51
C VAL A 31 2.41 -7.33 46.59
N GLU A 32 2.01 -8.53 46.17
CA GLU A 32 2.65 -9.31 45.11
C GLU A 32 1.79 -9.27 43.84
N LEU A 33 2.41 -8.88 42.73
CA LEU A 33 1.87 -8.96 41.39
C LEU A 33 2.46 -10.19 40.70
N THR A 34 1.60 -11.13 40.32
CA THR A 34 1.99 -12.28 39.50
C THR A 34 1.58 -12.05 38.05
N LEU A 35 2.50 -12.23 37.10
CA LEU A 35 2.33 -12.01 35.66
C LEU A 35 2.66 -13.29 34.87
N VAL A 36 1.75 -14.26 34.87
CA VAL A 36 1.96 -15.57 34.22
C VAL A 36 1.64 -15.50 32.74
N GLN A 37 2.47 -16.14 31.91
CA GLN A 37 2.36 -16.16 30.44
C GLN A 37 2.37 -14.75 29.84
N SER A 38 3.06 -13.82 30.49
CA SER A 38 3.19 -12.44 30.03
C SER A 38 4.51 -12.25 29.28
N HIS A 39 4.61 -11.18 28.48
CA HIS A 39 5.91 -10.77 27.94
C HIS A 39 6.93 -10.46 29.01
N PHE A 40 6.47 -9.93 30.14
CA PHE A 40 7.34 -9.64 31.27
C PHE A 40 8.06 -10.90 31.74
N GLU A 41 7.35 -12.02 31.91
CA GLU A 41 7.93 -13.31 32.32
C GLU A 41 8.96 -13.82 31.30
N THR A 42 8.62 -13.79 30.02
CA THR A 42 9.52 -14.24 28.95
C THR A 42 10.82 -13.44 28.93
N LEU A 43 10.74 -12.11 29.03
CA LEU A 43 11.86 -11.19 28.88
C LEU A 43 12.73 -11.11 30.14
N THR A 44 12.13 -11.16 31.33
CA THR A 44 12.84 -10.95 32.61
C THR A 44 13.19 -12.23 33.33
N LYS A 45 12.61 -13.37 32.89
CA LYS A 45 12.63 -14.66 33.61
C LYS A 45 12.11 -14.54 35.04
N GLU A 46 11.25 -13.55 35.29
CA GLU A 46 10.59 -13.28 36.56
C GLU A 46 9.10 -13.11 36.31
N ASN A 47 8.27 -13.66 37.19
CA ASN A 47 6.82 -13.57 37.06
C ASN A 47 6.14 -13.14 38.37
N VAL A 48 6.89 -13.03 39.48
CA VAL A 48 6.36 -12.50 40.73
C VAL A 48 7.14 -11.25 41.13
N LEU A 49 6.39 -10.16 41.28
CA LEU A 49 6.89 -8.85 41.64
C LEU A 49 6.35 -8.43 42.99
N VAL A 50 7.22 -8.01 43.90
CA VAL A 50 6.85 -7.50 45.23
C VAL A 50 6.93 -5.97 45.19
N VAL A 51 5.87 -5.27 45.61
CA VAL A 51 5.89 -3.80 45.65
C VAL A 51 6.94 -3.31 46.66
N THR A 52 7.74 -2.34 46.25
CA THR A 52 8.71 -1.67 47.13
C THR A 52 8.36 -0.21 47.36
N GLU A 53 7.96 0.50 46.31
CA GLU A 53 7.58 1.92 46.37
C GLU A 53 6.47 2.22 45.35
N TYR A 54 5.68 3.27 45.58
CA TYR A 54 4.70 3.74 44.59
C TYR A 54 4.42 5.23 44.77
N ASN A 55 4.02 5.86 43.67
CA ASN A 55 3.52 7.23 43.63
C ASN A 55 2.33 7.32 42.65
N GLU A 56 1.87 8.53 42.34
CA GLU A 56 0.72 8.76 41.45
C GLU A 56 0.92 8.20 40.02
N ASN A 57 2.16 8.18 39.54
CA ASN A 57 2.49 7.88 38.14
C ASN A 57 3.32 6.61 37.95
N SER A 58 3.88 6.03 39.03
CA SER A 58 4.67 4.82 38.91
C SER A 58 4.59 3.92 40.15
N ILE A 59 4.90 2.64 39.91
CA ILE A 59 5.08 1.63 40.95
C ILE A 59 6.46 1.00 40.74
N THR A 60 7.28 1.00 41.79
CA THR A 60 8.54 0.27 41.84
C THR A 60 8.30 -1.11 42.43
N TRP A 61 8.79 -2.10 41.72
CA TRP A 61 8.65 -3.51 42.02
C TRP A 61 10.03 -4.15 42.19
N GLN A 62 10.12 -5.18 43.01
CA GLN A 62 11.28 -6.04 43.10
C GLN A 62 10.91 -7.46 42.67
N GLY A 63 11.70 -8.06 41.77
CA GLY A 63 11.55 -9.47 41.40
C GLY A 63 11.76 -10.36 42.62
N LYS A 64 10.79 -11.23 42.90
CA LYS A 64 10.82 -12.11 44.07
C LYS A 64 11.93 -13.16 43.98
N SER A 65 12.19 -13.65 42.78
CA SER A 65 13.17 -14.71 42.50
C SER A 65 14.55 -14.13 42.24
N ASN A 66 14.63 -13.01 41.53
CA ASN A 66 15.91 -12.45 41.05
C ASN A 66 16.37 -11.16 41.77
N GLY A 67 15.53 -10.56 42.62
CA GLY A 67 15.83 -9.33 43.36
C GLY A 67 15.95 -8.05 42.52
N THR A 68 15.70 -8.13 41.20
CA THR A 68 15.87 -7.01 40.26
C THR A 68 14.78 -5.96 40.47
N SER A 69 15.14 -4.68 40.39
CA SER A 69 14.19 -3.57 40.48
C SER A 69 13.56 -3.28 39.11
N TYR A 70 12.24 -3.13 39.08
CA TYR A 70 11.45 -2.81 37.90
C TYR A 70 10.55 -1.62 38.19
N ILE A 71 10.38 -0.71 37.22
CA ILE A 71 9.49 0.45 37.36
C ILE A 71 8.35 0.29 36.37
N MET A 72 7.12 0.30 36.87
CA MET A 72 5.90 0.33 36.07
C MET A 72 5.35 1.75 36.09
N THR A 73 5.48 2.46 34.99
CA THR A 73 4.91 3.80 34.79
C THR A 73 3.54 3.72 34.15
N LYS A 74 2.65 4.61 34.60
CA LYS A 74 1.34 4.81 33.96
C LYS A 74 1.55 5.48 32.60
N VAL A 75 1.05 4.86 31.55
CA VAL A 75 1.04 5.41 30.19
C VAL A 75 -0.40 5.52 29.69
N THR A 76 -0.64 6.45 28.78
CA THR A 76 -1.90 6.56 28.05
C THR A 76 -2.07 5.41 27.06
N LYS A 77 -3.31 5.13 26.66
CA LYS A 77 -3.58 4.17 25.58
C LYS A 77 -2.86 4.54 24.28
N ALA A 78 -2.79 5.83 23.96
CA ALA A 78 -2.10 6.33 22.76
C ALA A 78 -0.59 6.02 22.79
N GLU A 79 0.08 6.15 23.93
CA GLU A 79 1.50 5.79 24.07
C GLU A 79 1.73 4.28 23.89
N MET A 80 0.84 3.44 24.44
CA MET A 80 0.92 1.99 24.26
C MET A 80 0.64 1.56 22.81
N ASP A 81 -0.35 2.17 22.16
CA ASP A 81 -0.69 1.92 20.76
C ASP A 81 0.45 2.40 19.82
N ASN A 82 1.25 3.39 20.24
CA ASN A 82 2.43 3.89 19.52
C ASN A 82 3.67 2.99 19.63
N ILE A 83 3.67 1.93 20.44
CA ILE A 83 4.76 0.94 20.43
C ILE A 83 4.68 0.19 19.10
N LYS A 84 5.48 0.60 18.12
CA LYS A 84 5.49 0.03 16.77
C LYS A 84 6.28 -1.27 16.72
N THR A 85 5.83 -2.22 15.91
CA THR A 85 6.62 -3.43 15.64
C THR A 85 7.86 -3.14 14.81
N PRO A 86 8.87 -4.01 14.79
CA PRO A 86 10.06 -3.79 13.97
C PRO A 86 9.67 -3.71 12.48
N GLU A 87 8.66 -4.47 12.06
CA GLU A 87 8.05 -4.37 10.73
C GLU A 87 7.47 -2.98 10.49
N GLN A 88 6.61 -2.48 11.39
CA GLN A 88 6.01 -1.16 11.24
C GLN A 88 7.06 -0.05 11.16
N GLN A 89 8.10 -0.11 12.01
CA GLN A 89 9.20 0.86 11.99
C GLN A 89 9.96 0.81 10.65
N LEU A 90 10.24 -0.40 10.15
CA LEU A 90 10.95 -0.58 8.89
C LEU A 90 10.11 -0.13 7.69
N ILE A 91 8.82 -0.47 7.67
CA ILE A 91 7.87 -0.07 6.61
C ILE A 91 7.69 1.44 6.61
N GLU A 92 7.57 2.09 7.76
CA GLU A 92 7.51 3.55 7.85
C GLU A 92 8.78 4.21 7.32
N LYS A 93 9.96 3.61 7.57
CA LYS A 93 11.21 4.07 6.97
C LYS A 93 11.18 3.93 5.45
N MET A 94 10.68 2.82 4.91
CA MET A 94 10.49 2.65 3.46
C MET A 94 9.55 3.71 2.89
N PHE A 95 8.45 4.00 3.57
CA PHE A 95 7.46 4.99 3.17
C PHE A 95 8.07 6.39 3.15
N ALA A 96 8.83 6.75 4.19
CA ALA A 96 9.54 8.03 4.26
C ALA A 96 10.58 8.20 3.14
N GLN A 97 11.19 7.10 2.68
CA GLN A 97 12.09 7.09 1.52
C GLN A 97 11.35 7.04 0.16
N GLY A 98 10.03 6.90 0.14
CA GLY A 98 9.23 6.81 -1.08
C GLY A 98 9.26 5.44 -1.77
N TRP A 99 9.57 4.38 -1.02
CA TRP A 99 9.67 2.99 -1.48
C TRP A 99 8.67 2.06 -0.79
N GLY A 100 7.53 2.60 -0.35
CA GLY A 100 6.38 1.76 0.03
C GLY A 100 5.77 1.03 -1.16
N SER A 101 6.10 1.46 -2.38
CA SER A 101 5.79 0.80 -3.64
C SER A 101 6.92 0.95 -4.65
N GLY A 102 6.91 0.14 -5.70
CA GLY A 102 7.86 0.27 -6.80
C GLY A 102 7.55 -0.62 -8.00
N VAL A 103 8.19 -0.32 -9.12
CA VAL A 103 7.97 -1.01 -10.40
C VAL A 103 9.16 -1.89 -10.72
N ILE A 104 8.89 -3.16 -11.01
CA ILE A 104 9.88 -4.10 -11.52
C ILE A 104 9.75 -4.09 -13.04
N ARG A 105 10.85 -3.81 -13.72
CA ARG A 105 10.94 -3.74 -15.18
C ARG A 105 11.97 -4.72 -15.70
N SER A 106 11.75 -5.20 -16.91
CA SER A 106 12.80 -5.86 -17.69
C SER A 106 13.99 -4.93 -17.88
N ALA A 107 15.19 -5.43 -17.61
CA ALA A 107 16.42 -4.64 -17.72
C ALA A 107 16.81 -4.37 -19.18
N SER A 108 16.37 -5.21 -20.13
CA SER A 108 16.76 -5.12 -21.54
C SER A 108 15.95 -4.11 -22.35
N ASP A 109 14.66 -3.97 -22.06
CA ASP A 109 13.72 -3.17 -22.85
C ASP A 109 12.85 -2.22 -22.00
N GLY A 110 12.98 -2.27 -20.67
CA GLY A 110 12.22 -1.41 -19.76
C GLY A 110 10.74 -1.78 -19.64
N ASN A 111 10.29 -2.89 -20.24
CA ASN A 111 8.91 -3.31 -20.19
C ASN A 111 8.47 -3.61 -18.75
N PHE A 112 7.22 -3.26 -18.44
CA PHE A 112 6.59 -3.57 -17.16
C PHE A 112 6.57 -5.08 -16.94
N ALA A 113 7.13 -5.51 -15.80
CA ALA A 113 7.16 -6.91 -15.39
C ALA A 113 6.22 -7.14 -14.21
N ALA A 114 6.35 -6.30 -13.18
CA ALA A 114 5.50 -6.31 -12.02
C ALA A 114 5.51 -4.97 -11.27
N TYR A 115 4.60 -4.83 -10.33
CA TYR A 115 4.52 -3.77 -9.34
C TYR A 115 4.47 -4.40 -7.95
N TYR A 116 5.11 -3.78 -6.97
CA TYR A 116 4.91 -4.14 -5.57
C TYR A 116 4.45 -2.96 -4.74
N TYR A 117 3.74 -3.26 -3.66
CA TYR A 117 3.47 -2.32 -2.58
C TYR A 117 3.40 -3.04 -1.23
N VAL A 118 3.56 -2.30 -0.15
CA VAL A 118 3.55 -2.82 1.22
C VAL A 118 2.42 -2.18 2.01
N THR A 119 1.69 -3.00 2.78
CA THR A 119 0.69 -2.55 3.74
C THR A 119 1.28 -2.54 5.15
N LYS A 120 1.08 -1.42 5.84
CA LYS A 120 1.71 -1.13 7.13
C LYS A 120 1.14 -1.96 8.29
N ASP A 121 -0.15 -2.28 8.26
CA ASP A 121 -0.84 -2.83 9.43
C ASP A 121 -0.74 -4.36 9.54
N ASP A 122 -0.71 -5.07 8.41
CA ASP A 122 -0.62 -6.52 8.32
C ASP A 122 0.74 -7.02 7.78
N HIS A 123 1.63 -6.08 7.46
CA HIS A 123 2.98 -6.34 6.95
C HIS A 123 2.98 -7.18 5.66
N THR A 124 1.92 -7.06 4.87
CA THR A 124 1.80 -7.78 3.61
C THR A 124 2.55 -7.02 2.51
N VAL A 125 3.39 -7.74 1.78
CA VAL A 125 3.94 -7.29 0.50
C VAL A 125 3.09 -7.87 -0.60
N HIS A 126 2.55 -7.00 -1.42
CA HIS A 126 1.69 -7.34 -2.55
C HIS A 126 2.49 -7.21 -3.84
N PHE A 127 2.43 -8.22 -4.68
CA PHE A 127 2.97 -8.20 -6.04
C PHE A 127 1.83 -8.32 -7.04
N LEU A 128 1.86 -7.46 -8.06
CA LEU A 128 1.01 -7.54 -9.24
C LEU A 128 1.89 -7.72 -10.47
N SER A 129 1.66 -8.77 -11.24
CA SER A 129 2.27 -8.95 -12.56
C SER A 129 1.21 -9.03 -13.64
N TYR A 130 1.60 -8.73 -14.86
CA TYR A 130 0.71 -8.76 -16.02
C TYR A 130 1.40 -9.41 -17.21
N ALA A 131 0.79 -10.47 -17.74
CA ALA A 131 1.24 -11.14 -18.95
C ALA A 131 0.04 -11.72 -19.70
N ASN A 132 0.05 -11.64 -21.03
CA ASN A 132 -0.97 -12.25 -21.89
C ASN A 132 -2.43 -11.89 -21.51
N LYS A 133 -2.68 -10.63 -21.14
CA LYS A 133 -3.97 -10.13 -20.65
C LYS A 133 -4.45 -10.73 -19.32
N THR A 134 -3.55 -11.33 -18.56
CA THR A 134 -3.84 -11.89 -17.23
C THR A 134 -3.08 -11.11 -16.19
N VAL A 135 -3.81 -10.63 -15.18
CA VAL A 135 -3.24 -10.09 -13.95
C VAL A 135 -3.02 -11.24 -12.98
N VAL A 136 -1.83 -11.32 -12.38
CA VAL A 136 -1.52 -12.30 -11.34
C VAL A 136 -1.10 -11.54 -10.09
N ARG A 137 -1.71 -11.91 -8.95
CA ARG A 137 -1.43 -11.34 -7.64
C ARG A 137 -0.80 -12.36 -6.73
N GLU A 138 0.28 -11.96 -6.09
CA GLU A 138 0.89 -12.73 -5.02
C GLU A 138 1.04 -11.84 -3.80
N ASN A 139 0.47 -12.27 -2.68
CA ASN A 139 0.54 -11.57 -1.41
C ASN A 139 1.38 -12.40 -0.45
N ILE A 140 2.28 -11.76 0.25
CA ILE A 140 3.14 -12.43 1.23
C ILE A 140 3.29 -11.59 2.47
N VAL A 141 2.94 -12.16 3.63
CA VAL A 141 3.24 -11.54 4.91
C VAL A 141 4.75 -11.60 5.12
N ALA A 142 5.31 -10.50 5.59
CA ALA A 142 6.74 -10.37 5.83
C ALA A 142 7.03 -9.98 7.29
N THR A 143 8.20 -10.37 7.76
CA THR A 143 8.66 -10.12 9.13
C THR A 143 10.09 -9.60 9.13
N VAL A 144 10.48 -8.87 10.18
CA VAL A 144 11.86 -8.42 10.34
C VAL A 144 12.65 -9.49 11.08
N THR A 145 13.50 -10.22 10.34
CA THR A 145 14.39 -11.25 10.91
C THR A 145 15.83 -10.74 11.10
N GLU A 146 16.19 -9.70 10.37
CA GLU A 146 17.48 -9.01 10.41
C GLU A 146 17.21 -7.50 10.33
N GLU A 147 18.01 -6.69 11.03
CA GLU A 147 17.86 -5.24 11.02
C GLU A 147 17.88 -4.69 9.57
N GLY A 148 16.85 -3.92 9.21
CA GLY A 148 16.75 -3.33 7.88
C GLY A 148 16.24 -4.28 6.79
N VAL A 149 15.86 -5.54 7.11
CA VAL A 149 15.41 -6.53 6.13
C VAL A 149 14.00 -7.01 6.47
N LEU A 150 13.07 -6.79 5.53
CA LEU A 150 11.71 -7.29 5.57
C LEU A 150 11.64 -8.64 4.82
N THR A 151 11.74 -9.74 5.56
CA THR A 151 11.86 -11.11 5.04
C THR A 151 10.50 -11.74 4.78
N PHE A 152 10.32 -12.37 3.63
CA PHE A 152 9.08 -13.02 3.24
C PHE A 152 8.93 -14.39 3.91
N GLN A 153 7.71 -14.76 4.32
CA GLN A 153 7.46 -16.09 4.92
C GLN A 153 7.78 -17.25 3.97
N LYS A 154 7.75 -17.01 2.66
CA LYS A 154 8.23 -17.90 1.61
C LYS A 154 8.69 -17.09 0.40
N PRO A 155 9.56 -17.64 -0.46
CA PRO A 155 9.91 -16.98 -1.71
C PRO A 155 8.69 -16.79 -2.63
N ILE A 156 8.70 -15.71 -3.39
CA ILE A 156 7.68 -15.34 -4.39
C ILE A 156 8.34 -15.23 -5.75
N THR A 157 7.71 -15.79 -6.78
CA THR A 157 8.26 -15.76 -8.14
C THR A 157 7.72 -14.55 -8.90
N VAL A 158 8.61 -13.65 -9.30
CA VAL A 158 8.26 -12.48 -10.12
C VAL A 158 9.18 -12.42 -11.32
N SER A 159 8.62 -12.55 -12.53
CA SER A 159 9.37 -12.44 -13.79
C SER A 159 10.62 -13.34 -13.83
N GLY A 160 10.48 -14.59 -13.34
CA GLY A 160 11.58 -15.56 -13.25
C GLY A 160 12.54 -15.36 -12.07
N SER A 161 12.43 -14.25 -11.33
CA SER A 161 13.18 -14.01 -10.09
C SER A 161 12.47 -14.66 -8.90
N SER A 162 13.23 -15.28 -7.99
CA SER A 162 12.72 -15.83 -6.74
C SER A 162 13.03 -14.85 -5.60
N LEU A 163 12.08 -13.96 -5.31
CA LEU A 163 12.23 -12.90 -4.32
C LEU A 163 12.02 -13.44 -2.91
N SER A 164 12.87 -13.06 -1.95
CA SER A 164 12.79 -13.55 -0.56
C SER A 164 12.71 -12.46 0.51
N ALA A 165 13.04 -11.21 0.18
CA ALA A 165 12.98 -10.10 1.12
C ALA A 165 13.01 -8.73 0.41
N ILE A 166 12.69 -7.68 1.16
CA ILE A 166 13.02 -6.29 0.83
C ILE A 166 14.07 -5.79 1.83
N LYS A 167 15.25 -5.42 1.33
CA LYS A 167 16.32 -4.83 2.14
C LYS A 167 16.30 -3.32 2.00
N VAL A 168 16.13 -2.61 3.11
CA VAL A 168 16.16 -1.15 3.17
C VAL A 168 17.60 -0.67 3.24
N LYS A 169 17.96 0.24 2.33
CA LYS A 169 19.27 0.89 2.21
C LYS A 169 19.13 2.37 2.60
N GLU A 170 20.24 3.10 2.51
CA GLU A 170 20.26 4.54 2.79
C GLU A 170 19.34 5.32 1.84
N ASP A 171 19.43 5.06 0.53
CA ASP A 171 18.71 5.81 -0.52
C ASP A 171 17.62 4.98 -1.25
N GLY A 172 17.14 3.90 -0.65
CA GLY A 172 16.03 3.13 -1.19
C GLY A 172 16.00 1.69 -0.76
N VAL A 173 15.55 0.80 -1.63
CA VAL A 173 15.38 -0.62 -1.30
C VAL A 173 15.96 -1.55 -2.35
N GLU A 174 16.29 -2.76 -1.94
CA GLU A 174 16.67 -3.87 -2.80
C GLU A 174 15.68 -5.01 -2.61
N LEU A 175 15.20 -5.58 -3.72
CA LEU A 175 14.47 -6.85 -3.69
C LEU A 175 15.48 -7.99 -3.72
N VAL A 176 15.62 -8.68 -2.58
CA VAL A 176 16.56 -9.80 -2.45
C VAL A 176 16.07 -10.95 -3.32
N GLY A 177 16.92 -11.42 -4.23
CA GLY A 177 16.59 -12.47 -5.20
C GLY A 177 16.16 -11.96 -6.58
N LEU A 178 16.08 -10.63 -6.78
CA LEU A 178 15.87 -10.04 -8.10
C LEU A 178 17.09 -10.28 -9.00
N THR A 179 16.90 -10.89 -10.17
CA THR A 179 17.99 -11.21 -11.11
C THR A 179 18.38 -10.00 -11.95
N ALA A 180 19.54 -10.06 -12.61
CA ALA A 180 20.03 -9.00 -13.51
C ALA A 180 19.16 -8.79 -14.77
N GLU A 181 18.23 -9.70 -15.05
CA GLU A 181 17.25 -9.56 -16.14
C GLU A 181 16.14 -8.56 -15.79
N SER A 182 16.04 -8.19 -14.52
CA SER A 182 15.06 -7.23 -14.01
C SER A 182 15.74 -6.12 -13.23
N LYS A 183 15.06 -4.99 -13.13
CA LYS A 183 15.47 -3.85 -12.31
C LYS A 183 14.28 -3.31 -11.54
N LEU A 184 14.55 -2.87 -10.31
CA LEU A 184 13.59 -2.11 -9.53
C LEU A 184 13.76 -0.62 -9.81
N VAL A 185 12.67 0.07 -10.12
CA VAL A 185 12.64 1.52 -10.36
C VAL A 185 11.43 2.16 -9.67
N GLY A 186 11.51 3.47 -9.44
CA GLY A 186 10.35 4.25 -8.99
C GLY A 186 9.27 4.34 -10.08
N ASN A 187 8.01 4.49 -9.68
CA ASN A 187 6.91 4.67 -10.61
C ASN A 187 6.88 6.12 -11.12
N VAL A 188 7.32 6.33 -12.37
CA VAL A 188 7.43 7.65 -12.98
C VAL A 188 6.80 7.71 -14.37
N SER A 189 6.31 8.89 -14.74
CA SER A 189 5.71 9.16 -16.04
C SER A 189 6.17 10.49 -16.63
N TYR A 190 6.16 10.56 -17.96
CA TYR A 190 6.52 11.78 -18.69
C TYR A 190 5.35 12.76 -18.75
N GLY A 191 5.65 14.04 -18.61
CA GLY A 191 4.73 15.10 -18.99
C GLY A 191 4.47 15.12 -20.50
N LYS A 192 3.54 16.00 -20.90
CA LYS A 192 3.21 16.23 -22.32
C LYS A 192 4.41 16.71 -23.16
N ASP A 193 5.44 17.26 -22.51
CA ASP A 193 6.69 17.71 -23.15
C ASP A 193 7.66 16.58 -23.56
N LYS A 194 7.36 15.32 -23.19
CA LYS A 194 8.20 14.13 -23.41
C LYS A 194 9.55 14.12 -22.70
N THR A 195 9.89 15.13 -21.92
CA THR A 195 11.22 15.29 -21.32
C THR A 195 11.16 15.34 -19.80
N SER A 196 10.16 15.98 -19.24
CA SER A 196 9.98 16.08 -17.80
C SER A 196 9.43 14.78 -17.25
N LEU A 197 10.16 14.18 -16.30
CA LEU A 197 9.74 12.99 -15.57
C LEU A 197 9.19 13.38 -14.19
N TYR A 198 8.04 12.83 -13.85
CA TYR A 198 7.35 13.06 -12.60
C TYR A 198 7.11 11.73 -11.90
N LYS A 199 7.15 11.72 -10.56
CA LYS A 199 6.60 10.60 -9.77
C LYS A 199 5.13 10.44 -10.11
N MET A 200 4.61 9.22 -10.17
CA MET A 200 3.23 8.98 -10.60
C MET A 200 2.20 9.76 -9.77
N VAL A 201 2.42 9.87 -8.44
CA VAL A 201 1.57 10.65 -7.52
C VAL A 201 1.54 12.15 -7.82
N ASP A 202 2.58 12.69 -8.44
CA ASP A 202 2.68 14.09 -8.85
C ASP A 202 2.19 14.25 -10.30
N TRP A 203 2.47 13.25 -11.15
CA TRP A 203 2.06 13.22 -12.54
C TRP A 203 0.54 13.31 -12.69
N ILE A 204 -0.22 12.53 -11.91
CA ILE A 204 -1.70 12.56 -11.92
C ILE A 204 -2.28 13.91 -11.47
N LYS A 205 -1.49 14.74 -10.78
CA LYS A 205 -1.88 16.07 -10.27
C LYS A 205 -1.45 17.21 -11.19
N LEU A 206 -0.73 16.92 -12.28
CA LEU A 206 -0.37 17.94 -13.26
C LEU A 206 -1.62 18.63 -13.80
N PRO A 207 -1.59 19.96 -14.00
CA PRO A 207 -2.74 20.73 -14.48
C PRO A 207 -3.17 20.30 -15.89
N GLY A 208 -4.36 20.75 -16.33
CA GLY A 208 -4.86 20.56 -17.69
C GLY A 208 -3.79 20.85 -18.74
N GLY A 209 -3.52 19.87 -19.61
CA GLY A 209 -2.48 19.94 -20.65
C GLY A 209 -1.07 19.57 -20.19
N GLY A 210 -0.88 19.21 -18.92
CA GLY A 210 0.42 18.77 -18.39
C GLY A 210 0.73 17.30 -18.67
N GLN A 211 -0.30 16.48 -18.90
CA GLN A 211 -0.17 15.04 -19.18
C GLN A 211 -0.40 14.75 -20.67
N PRO A 212 0.22 13.70 -21.24
CA PRO A 212 -0.20 13.18 -22.54
C PRO A 212 -1.65 12.69 -22.49
N GLN A 213 -2.27 12.65 -23.67
CA GLN A 213 -3.58 12.04 -23.88
C GLN A 213 -3.37 10.60 -24.33
N PHE A 214 -4.14 9.64 -23.84
CA PHE A 214 -4.18 8.30 -24.40
C PHE A 214 -5.53 8.09 -25.06
N LYS A 215 -5.54 8.45 -26.34
CA LYS A 215 -6.71 8.48 -27.22
C LYS A 215 -6.33 7.90 -28.58
N ASN A 216 -7.31 7.80 -29.46
CA ASN A 216 -7.14 7.37 -30.84
C ASN A 216 -6.67 5.90 -31.04
N ALA A 217 -6.80 5.05 -30.02
CA ALA A 217 -6.48 3.64 -30.11
C ALA A 217 -7.44 2.82 -29.26
N ARG A 218 -7.70 1.59 -29.69
CA ARG A 218 -8.56 0.66 -28.95
C ARG A 218 -7.89 0.28 -27.63
N CYS A 219 -8.62 0.42 -26.52
CA CYS A 219 -8.18 -0.08 -25.23
C CYS A 219 -8.06 -1.60 -25.22
N ILE A 220 -7.11 -2.13 -24.44
CA ILE A 220 -7.08 -3.52 -24.04
C ILE A 220 -7.51 -3.57 -22.57
N LEU A 221 -8.47 -4.40 -22.23
CA LEU A 221 -9.07 -4.44 -20.90
C LEU A 221 -9.41 -5.87 -20.49
N SER A 222 -9.68 -6.05 -19.20
CA SER A 222 -10.12 -7.32 -18.64
C SER A 222 -11.51 -7.75 -19.16
N ALA A 223 -11.75 -9.05 -19.22
CA ALA A 223 -12.96 -9.64 -19.82
C ALA A 223 -14.28 -9.11 -19.21
N ASN A 224 -14.29 -8.78 -17.91
CA ASN A 224 -15.46 -8.23 -17.22
C ASN A 224 -15.84 -6.80 -17.68
N LEU A 225 -14.91 -6.08 -18.30
CA LEU A 225 -15.13 -4.73 -18.83
C LEU A 225 -15.44 -4.74 -20.34
N GLU A 226 -15.10 -5.82 -21.05
CA GLU A 226 -15.15 -5.87 -22.53
C GLU A 226 -16.56 -5.70 -23.09
N ALA A 227 -17.55 -6.33 -22.46
CA ALA A 227 -18.94 -6.24 -22.91
C ALA A 227 -19.48 -4.79 -22.82
N GLU A 228 -19.10 -4.04 -21.79
CA GLU A 228 -19.51 -2.65 -21.62
C GLU A 228 -18.75 -1.73 -22.57
N TYR A 229 -17.43 -1.89 -22.66
CA TYR A 229 -16.60 -1.14 -23.59
C TYR A 229 -17.06 -1.29 -25.05
N ASN A 230 -17.49 -2.49 -25.46
CA ASN A 230 -18.01 -2.72 -26.81
C ASN A 230 -19.39 -2.07 -27.07
N ARG A 231 -20.12 -1.65 -26.03
CA ARG A 231 -21.39 -0.91 -26.16
C ARG A 231 -21.20 0.60 -26.23
N VAL A 232 -20.05 1.12 -25.75
CA VAL A 232 -19.70 2.53 -25.91
C VAL A 232 -19.69 2.86 -27.41
N PRO A 233 -20.38 3.93 -27.86
CA PRO A 233 -20.45 4.23 -29.28
C PRO A 233 -19.06 4.53 -29.84
N ALA A 234 -18.84 4.02 -31.04
CA ALA A 234 -17.57 4.05 -31.74
C ALA A 234 -17.67 4.91 -32.99
N PHE A 235 -16.62 5.67 -33.28
CA PHE A 235 -16.36 6.20 -34.62
C PHE A 235 -15.52 5.18 -35.39
N ASP A 236 -14.25 5.03 -35.00
CA ASP A 236 -13.37 3.94 -35.44
C ASP A 236 -13.18 2.87 -34.36
N PHE A 237 -13.24 3.28 -33.09
CA PHE A 237 -13.23 2.44 -31.90
C PHE A 237 -14.05 3.12 -30.80
N PRO A 238 -14.49 2.38 -29.75
CA PRO A 238 -15.21 2.97 -28.64
C PRO A 238 -14.39 4.05 -27.94
N ILE A 239 -15.01 5.19 -27.66
CA ILE A 239 -14.35 6.31 -26.98
C ILE A 239 -14.30 6.03 -25.48
N PHE A 240 -13.15 5.54 -25.04
CA PHE A 240 -12.78 5.42 -23.63
C PHE A 240 -11.32 5.84 -23.48
N GLU A 241 -11.08 7.05 -22.99
CA GLU A 241 -9.79 7.73 -23.17
C GLU A 241 -9.27 8.28 -21.85
N TRP A 242 -7.95 8.21 -21.66
CA TRP A 242 -7.27 9.07 -20.68
C TRP A 242 -7.00 10.41 -21.33
N ASN A 243 -7.70 11.47 -20.94
CA ASN A 243 -7.53 12.77 -21.57
C ASN A 243 -6.73 13.72 -20.66
N GLY A 244 -5.45 13.92 -20.97
CA GLY A 244 -4.54 14.79 -20.22
C GLY A 244 -4.75 16.30 -20.42
N ASP A 245 -5.51 16.73 -21.44
CA ASP A 245 -5.82 18.17 -21.63
C ASP A 245 -6.93 18.62 -20.67
N TRP A 246 -7.92 17.75 -20.49
CA TRP A 246 -9.09 17.95 -19.63
C TRP A 246 -8.96 17.24 -18.30
N THR A 247 -7.90 16.45 -18.18
CA THR A 247 -7.48 15.77 -16.96
C THR A 247 -8.62 14.94 -16.36
N SER A 248 -9.17 14.17 -17.28
CA SER A 248 -10.39 13.41 -17.11
C SER A 248 -10.27 12.07 -17.83
N ILE A 249 -10.95 11.06 -17.32
CA ILE A 249 -11.30 9.89 -18.12
C ILE A 249 -12.53 10.22 -18.94
N VAL A 250 -12.45 10.04 -20.26
CA VAL A 250 -13.54 10.35 -21.19
C VAL A 250 -14.23 9.07 -21.62
N ILE A 251 -15.56 9.01 -21.50
CA ILE A 251 -16.39 7.93 -22.04
C ILE A 251 -17.55 8.52 -22.84
N TYR A 252 -17.80 7.99 -24.04
CA TYR A 252 -18.95 8.42 -24.83
C TYR A 252 -20.18 7.58 -24.47
N ALA A 253 -21.19 8.18 -23.84
CA ALA A 253 -22.44 7.49 -23.47
C ALA A 253 -23.67 8.18 -24.07
N ASP A 254 -23.68 9.52 -24.06
CA ASP A 254 -24.76 10.40 -24.52
C ASP A 254 -24.25 11.84 -24.50
N ASN A 255 -23.44 12.21 -25.50
CA ASN A 255 -22.57 13.39 -25.50
C ASN A 255 -21.48 13.36 -24.42
N TYR A 256 -20.38 12.68 -24.72
CA TYR A 256 -19.06 12.87 -24.10
C TYR A 256 -19.06 13.16 -22.59
N TYR A 257 -18.85 12.13 -21.77
CA TYR A 257 -18.70 12.26 -20.32
C TYR A 257 -17.23 12.40 -19.96
N PHE A 258 -16.89 13.50 -19.30
CA PHE A 258 -15.54 13.84 -18.88
C PHE A 258 -15.48 13.72 -17.36
N MET A 259 -15.06 12.57 -16.87
CA MET A 259 -15.00 12.30 -15.44
C MET A 259 -13.66 12.81 -14.91
N LEU A 260 -13.69 13.87 -14.11
CA LEU A 260 -12.47 14.53 -13.63
C LEU A 260 -11.68 13.60 -12.73
N TYR A 261 -10.36 13.54 -12.95
CA TYR A 261 -9.43 12.93 -12.00
C TYR A 261 -8.53 13.96 -11.30
N GLN A 262 -8.81 15.26 -11.40
CA GLN A 262 -7.91 16.29 -10.86
C GLN A 262 -8.15 16.74 -9.43
N GLY A 263 -7.06 17.28 -8.86
CA GLY A 263 -7.07 18.23 -7.76
C GLY A 263 -6.35 17.70 -6.51
N GLY A 264 -6.47 18.44 -5.41
CA GLY A 264 -6.05 17.97 -4.08
C GLY A 264 -6.88 16.80 -3.53
N ASN A 265 -7.84 16.28 -4.32
CA ASN A 265 -8.79 15.25 -3.93
C ASN A 265 -8.36 13.83 -4.33
N MET A 266 -7.21 13.67 -5.01
CA MET A 266 -6.57 12.37 -5.18
C MET A 266 -5.46 12.23 -4.16
N THR A 267 -5.74 11.47 -3.11
CA THR A 267 -4.78 11.12 -2.09
C THR A 267 -4.32 9.69 -2.34
N PRO A 268 -3.01 9.46 -2.55
CA PRO A 268 -2.52 8.10 -2.64
C PRO A 268 -2.74 7.37 -1.31
N ILE A 269 -2.84 6.04 -1.35
CA ILE A 269 -2.73 5.23 -0.14
C ILE A 269 -1.40 5.57 0.54
N GLU A 270 -1.44 5.78 1.86
CA GLU A 270 -0.28 6.21 2.66
C GLU A 270 0.99 5.45 2.29
N GLY A 271 2.06 6.19 1.98
CA GLY A 271 3.37 5.61 1.70
C GLY A 271 3.56 4.98 0.30
N THR A 272 2.51 4.94 -0.53
CA THR A 272 2.53 4.33 -1.87
C THR A 272 2.17 5.33 -2.95
N ASP A 273 2.19 4.88 -4.22
CA ASP A 273 1.65 5.61 -5.37
C ASP A 273 0.31 5.07 -5.88
N ILE A 274 -0.39 4.26 -5.08
CA ILE A 274 -1.72 3.72 -5.43
C ILE A 274 -2.79 4.80 -5.26
N ILE A 275 -3.60 5.01 -6.30
CA ILE A 275 -4.55 6.12 -6.40
C ILE A 275 -6.00 5.63 -6.41
N ARG A 276 -6.85 6.21 -5.56
CA ARG A 276 -8.31 6.16 -5.73
C ARG A 276 -8.77 7.30 -6.61
N PHE A 277 -9.61 7.03 -7.62
CA PHE A 277 -10.26 8.13 -8.30
C PHE A 277 -11.37 8.73 -7.44
N ASN A 278 -11.39 10.05 -7.30
CA ASN A 278 -12.36 10.73 -6.48
C ASN A 278 -13.71 10.75 -7.21
N LYS A 279 -14.64 9.90 -6.76
CA LYS A 279 -16.02 9.88 -7.26
C LYS A 279 -16.76 11.21 -7.07
N ASP A 280 -16.33 12.03 -6.11
CA ASP A 280 -16.91 13.33 -5.81
C ASP A 280 -16.28 14.47 -6.64
N ALA A 281 -15.29 14.18 -7.50
CA ALA A 281 -14.70 15.17 -8.42
C ALA A 281 -15.71 15.62 -9.49
N GLY A 282 -16.74 14.81 -9.74
CA GLY A 282 -17.81 15.14 -10.67
C GLY A 282 -17.36 15.17 -12.14
N LEU A 283 -18.14 15.88 -12.95
CA LEU A 283 -17.92 16.03 -14.38
C LEU A 283 -17.18 17.32 -14.69
N ALA A 284 -16.38 17.31 -15.76
CA ALA A 284 -15.80 18.54 -16.28
C ALA A 284 -16.92 19.51 -16.70
N PRO A 285 -16.83 20.82 -16.36
CA PRO A 285 -17.87 21.78 -16.69
C PRO A 285 -18.23 21.77 -18.19
N GLY A 286 -19.52 21.67 -18.50
CA GLY A 286 -20.04 21.65 -19.87
C GLY A 286 -20.03 20.28 -20.57
N TYR A 287 -19.60 19.21 -19.88
CA TYR A 287 -19.55 17.86 -20.42
C TYR A 287 -20.36 16.86 -19.57
N GLY A 288 -21.15 16.02 -20.23
CA GLY A 288 -22.08 15.09 -19.59
C GLY A 288 -23.24 15.80 -18.84
N SER A 289 -24.42 15.20 -18.86
CA SER A 289 -25.60 15.76 -18.19
C SER A 289 -25.87 15.12 -16.82
N ASP A 290 -25.57 13.83 -16.67
CA ASP A 290 -25.78 13.08 -15.43
C ASP A 290 -24.85 11.86 -15.34
N ILE A 291 -23.93 11.84 -14.36
CA ILE A 291 -23.01 10.72 -14.13
C ILE A 291 -23.75 9.40 -13.84
N ASN A 292 -25.00 9.45 -13.34
CA ASN A 292 -25.80 8.26 -13.10
C ASN A 292 -26.09 7.48 -14.40
N LYS A 293 -26.05 8.15 -15.56
CA LYS A 293 -26.15 7.47 -16.85
C LYS A 293 -24.97 6.54 -17.09
N VAL A 294 -23.74 7.00 -16.87
CA VAL A 294 -22.55 6.15 -16.97
C VAL A 294 -22.62 4.99 -15.97
N LYS A 295 -23.04 5.28 -14.74
CA LYS A 295 -23.22 4.26 -13.69
C LYS A 295 -24.26 3.18 -14.06
N SER A 296 -25.34 3.58 -14.73
CA SER A 296 -26.40 2.67 -15.18
C SER A 296 -26.02 1.89 -16.44
N ASP A 297 -25.44 2.57 -17.42
CA ASP A 297 -25.15 1.99 -18.73
C ASP A 297 -23.87 1.16 -18.70
N TYR A 298 -22.89 1.52 -17.87
CA TYR A 298 -21.58 0.87 -17.75
C TYR A 298 -21.17 0.64 -16.27
N PRO A 299 -21.95 -0.12 -15.50
CA PRO A 299 -21.72 -0.32 -14.07
C PRO A 299 -20.36 -0.94 -13.75
N ASN A 300 -19.82 -1.84 -14.57
CA ASN A 300 -18.51 -2.46 -14.30
C ASN A 300 -17.36 -1.46 -14.55
N ILE A 301 -17.42 -0.67 -15.63
CA ILE A 301 -16.43 0.39 -15.90
C ILE A 301 -16.50 1.45 -14.80
N TYR A 302 -17.70 1.86 -14.40
CA TYR A 302 -17.87 2.83 -13.31
C TYR A 302 -17.31 2.28 -11.99
N GLY A 303 -17.67 1.05 -11.62
CA GLY A 303 -17.20 0.40 -10.40
C GLY A 303 -15.68 0.25 -10.37
N PHE A 304 -15.08 -0.20 -11.48
CA PHE A 304 -13.63 -0.24 -11.64
C PHE A 304 -13.01 1.14 -11.33
N LEU A 305 -13.43 2.20 -12.03
CA LEU A 305 -12.81 3.51 -11.88
C LEU A 305 -12.99 4.12 -10.47
N PHE A 306 -14.17 4.03 -9.86
CA PHE A 306 -14.52 4.87 -8.69
C PHE A 306 -14.65 4.12 -7.38
N ASP A 307 -14.86 2.81 -7.42
CA ASP A 307 -15.03 1.99 -6.22
C ASP A 307 -13.76 1.20 -5.87
N GLU A 308 -12.73 1.24 -6.72
CA GLU A 308 -11.46 0.55 -6.52
C GLU A 308 -10.26 1.52 -6.42
N ASP A 309 -9.17 1.04 -5.81
CA ASP A 309 -7.88 1.72 -5.85
C ASP A 309 -7.03 1.17 -6.98
N HIS A 310 -6.15 2.02 -7.51
CA HIS A 310 -5.46 1.73 -8.76
C HIS A 310 -3.95 1.86 -8.69
N ILE A 311 -3.29 0.89 -9.30
CA ILE A 311 -1.90 1.02 -9.73
C ILE A 311 -1.93 1.62 -11.14
N ILE A 312 -1.32 2.79 -11.31
CA ILE A 312 -1.18 3.45 -12.60
C ILE A 312 0.29 3.38 -12.99
N VAL A 313 0.60 2.78 -14.14
CA VAL A 313 2.00 2.53 -14.53
C VAL A 313 2.16 2.51 -16.04
N ARG A 314 3.27 3.06 -16.54
CA ARG A 314 3.60 3.00 -17.97
C ARG A 314 4.07 1.61 -18.38
N SER A 315 3.67 1.18 -19.59
CA SER A 315 4.01 -0.14 -20.11
C SER A 315 5.51 -0.35 -20.34
N ASN A 316 6.27 0.71 -20.59
CA ASN A 316 7.73 0.71 -20.59
C ASN A 316 8.29 2.07 -20.14
N GLU A 317 9.60 2.28 -20.30
CA GLU A 317 10.27 3.49 -19.82
C GLU A 317 10.27 4.64 -20.82
N THR A 318 9.84 4.47 -22.07
CA THR A 318 9.89 5.52 -23.10
C THR A 318 8.71 6.50 -23.00
N PRO A 319 8.83 7.74 -23.49
CA PRO A 319 7.68 8.65 -23.59
C PRO A 319 6.50 8.00 -24.32
N GLU A 320 6.76 7.25 -25.38
CA GLU A 320 5.76 6.57 -26.20
C GLU A 320 5.10 5.34 -25.53
N ALA A 321 5.44 5.02 -24.29
CA ALA A 321 4.80 3.96 -23.53
C ALA A 321 3.29 4.17 -23.39
N GLY A 322 2.52 3.08 -23.53
CA GLY A 322 1.11 3.06 -23.13
C GLY A 322 0.95 3.13 -21.61
N LEU A 323 -0.29 3.29 -21.16
CA LEU A 323 -0.65 3.43 -19.75
C LEU A 323 -1.49 2.25 -19.29
N TYR A 324 -0.99 1.51 -18.29
CA TYR A 324 -1.77 0.54 -17.54
C TYR A 324 -2.42 1.20 -16.33
N VAL A 325 -3.66 0.80 -16.08
CA VAL A 325 -4.39 1.05 -14.84
C VAL A 325 -4.93 -0.30 -14.38
N PHE A 326 -4.42 -0.77 -13.25
CA PHE A 326 -4.83 -2.03 -12.62
C PHE A 326 -5.61 -1.72 -11.36
N SER A 327 -6.66 -2.49 -11.10
CA SER A 327 -7.27 -2.56 -9.78
C SER A 327 -6.24 -3.04 -8.74
N ILE A 328 -6.47 -2.80 -7.44
CA ILE A 328 -5.81 -3.59 -6.38
C ILE A 328 -6.71 -4.67 -5.78
N SER A 329 -8.02 -4.57 -6.00
CA SER A 329 -9.06 -5.42 -5.37
C SER A 329 -9.63 -6.50 -6.28
N SER A 330 -9.40 -6.41 -7.59
CA SER A 330 -9.89 -7.38 -8.58
C SER A 330 -8.84 -7.67 -9.67
N ASP A 331 -9.11 -8.60 -10.58
CA ASP A 331 -8.27 -8.85 -11.76
C ASP A 331 -8.56 -7.86 -12.91
N SER A 332 -9.34 -6.83 -12.64
CA SER A 332 -9.73 -5.82 -13.61
C SER A 332 -8.55 -4.92 -13.98
N PHE A 333 -8.46 -4.60 -15.27
CA PHE A 333 -7.47 -3.65 -15.77
C PHE A 333 -7.93 -2.96 -17.04
N VAL A 334 -7.34 -1.79 -17.29
CA VAL A 334 -7.41 -1.08 -18.57
C VAL A 334 -6.00 -0.73 -19.01
N TYR A 335 -5.72 -0.92 -20.29
CA TYR A 335 -4.49 -0.54 -20.95
C TYR A 335 -4.81 0.36 -22.15
N TRP A 336 -4.33 1.59 -22.08
CA TRP A 336 -4.33 2.51 -23.21
C TRP A 336 -2.98 2.42 -23.94
N PRO A 337 -2.94 1.90 -25.18
CA PRO A 337 -1.69 1.47 -25.78
C PRO A 337 -0.82 2.60 -26.34
N GLN A 338 -1.41 3.77 -26.62
CA GLN A 338 -0.73 4.81 -27.37
C GLN A 338 -0.96 6.20 -26.75
N PRO A 339 0.12 6.92 -26.37
CA PRO A 339 0.04 8.32 -26.00
C PRO A 339 -0.01 9.23 -27.25
N VAL A 340 -0.65 10.37 -27.07
CA VAL A 340 -0.77 11.50 -27.99
C VAL A 340 -0.32 12.74 -27.22
N PHE A 341 0.70 13.40 -27.74
CA PHE A 341 1.37 14.54 -27.08
C PHE A 341 0.92 15.91 -27.62
N GLN A 342 -0.08 15.93 -28.51
CA GLN A 342 -0.61 17.14 -29.15
C GLN A 342 -1.27 18.06 -28.14
#